data_AF-A0A952DAH1-F1
#
_entry.id   AF-A0A952DAH1-F1
#
_cell.length_a   1.000
_cell.length_b   1.000
_cell.length_c   1.000
_cell.angle_alpha   90.00
_cell.angle_beta   90.00
_cell.angle_gamma   90.00
#
_symmetry.space_group_name_H-M   'P 1'
#
loop_
_entity.id
_entity.type
_entity.pdbx_description
1 polymer ?
#
loop_
_entity_poly.entity_id
_entity_poly.type
_entity_poly.pdbx_seq_one_letter_code
_entity_poly.pdbx_strand_id
1 'polypeptide(L)'
;GGERFGPIDRWKKDFEDPLWTKLGEAARGSGHGGMDYIMAWRLVQCLHEGLAPDIDVYDSAAWSAPFPLSEISVAKGSAPMKFPDFTRGNWQK
;
A
#
# COMPACT_ATOMS: atom_id res chain seq x y z
N GLY A 1 -20.90 6.85 25.67
CA GLY A 1 -19.75 7.08 24.78
C GLY A 1 -18.47 6.78 25.53
N GLY A 2 -18.01 5.53 25.48
CA GLY A 2 -16.89 5.01 26.28
C GLY A 2 -15.60 4.76 25.51
N GLU A 3 -15.50 5.22 24.27
CA GLU A 3 -14.30 5.10 23.44
C GLU A 3 -13.21 6.03 24.01
N ARG A 4 -12.04 5.49 24.36
CA ARG A 4 -10.86 6.24 24.81
C ARG A 4 -9.68 5.92 23.91
N PHE A 5 -9.01 6.96 23.41
CA PHE A 5 -7.76 6.81 22.69
C PHE A 5 -6.68 6.22 23.60
N GLY A 6 -5.89 5.30 23.07
CA GLY A 6 -4.77 4.67 23.77
C GLY A 6 -3.68 4.24 22.77
N PRO A 7 -2.48 3.93 23.26
CA PRO A 7 -1.39 3.50 22.40
C PRO A 7 -1.70 2.16 21.75
N ILE A 8 -1.15 1.96 20.54
CA ILE A 8 -1.35 0.73 19.76
C ILE A 8 -0.57 -0.47 20.32
N ASP A 9 0.35 -0.26 21.27
CA ASP A 9 1.32 -1.27 21.73
C ASP A 9 0.70 -2.58 22.20
N ARG A 10 -0.45 -2.52 22.89
CA ARG A 10 -1.14 -3.73 23.35
C ARG A 10 -1.58 -4.67 22.21
N TRP A 11 -1.72 -4.14 21.00
CA TRP A 11 -2.18 -4.86 19.82
C TRP A 11 -1.03 -5.39 18.96
N LYS A 12 0.17 -4.80 19.08
CA LYS A 12 1.32 -5.21 18.25
C LYS A 12 1.63 -6.70 18.40
N LYS A 13 1.55 -7.24 19.63
CA LYS A 13 1.79 -8.67 19.88
C LYS A 13 0.92 -9.59 19.01
N ASP A 14 -0.33 -9.20 18.78
CA ASP A 14 -1.32 -10.07 18.13
C ASP A 14 -1.49 -9.75 16.63
N PHE A 15 -1.08 -8.55 16.19
CA PHE A 15 -1.38 -8.03 14.84
C PHE A 15 -0.19 -7.44 14.09
N GLU A 16 1.02 -7.44 14.66
CA GLU A 16 2.20 -6.99 13.93
C GLU A 16 2.52 -7.94 12.78
N ASP A 17 2.76 -7.36 11.60
CA ASP A 17 3.01 -8.13 10.40
C ASP A 17 4.33 -8.94 10.55
N PRO A 18 4.35 -10.24 10.19
CA PRO A 18 5.54 -11.07 10.31
C PRO A 18 6.78 -10.50 9.59
N LEU A 19 6.59 -9.76 8.49
CA LEU A 19 7.67 -9.09 7.78
C LEU A 19 8.28 -7.98 8.64
N TRP A 20 7.45 -7.22 9.34
CA TRP A 20 7.90 -6.19 10.26
C TRP A 20 8.56 -6.79 11.51
N THR A 21 8.03 -7.89 12.06
CA THR A 21 8.70 -8.62 13.15
C THR A 21 10.10 -9.11 12.74
N LYS A 22 10.25 -9.59 11.49
CA LYS A 22 11.52 -10.11 10.97
C LYS A 22 12.54 -9.03 10.65
N LEU A 23 12.11 -7.91 10.06
CA LEU A 23 13.00 -6.90 9.49
C LEU A 23 12.97 -5.55 10.22
N GLY A 24 12.00 -5.30 11.09
CA GLY A 24 11.73 -3.99 11.68
C GLY A 24 12.90 -3.43 12.48
N GLU A 25 13.66 -4.29 13.17
CA GLU A 25 14.89 -3.87 13.86
C GLU A 25 15.98 -3.41 12.88
N ALA A 26 16.20 -4.16 11.79
CA ALA A 26 17.16 -3.79 10.74
C ALA A 26 16.71 -2.54 9.95
N ALA A 27 15.40 -2.37 9.81
CA ALA A 27 14.79 -1.23 9.15
C ALA A 27 14.76 0.02 10.04
N ARG A 28 14.94 -0.10 11.36
CA ARG A 28 14.74 1.00 12.30
C ARG A 28 15.60 2.21 11.94
N GLY A 29 14.96 3.37 11.81
CA GLY A 29 15.63 4.64 11.51
C GLY A 29 16.09 4.81 10.06
N SER A 30 15.83 3.83 9.18
CA SER A 30 16.03 3.97 7.74
C SER A 30 14.80 4.58 7.07
N GLY A 31 14.99 5.31 5.97
CA GLY A 31 13.89 5.91 5.20
C GLY A 31 12.89 6.65 6.08
N HIS A 32 11.60 6.53 5.76
CA HIS A 32 10.48 7.04 6.55
C HIS A 32 10.19 6.16 7.79
N GLY A 33 11.16 6.03 8.70
CA GLY A 33 11.02 5.28 9.96
C GLY A 33 11.17 3.76 9.85
N GLY A 34 11.43 3.26 8.64
CA GLY A 34 11.77 1.86 8.34
C GLY A 34 10.97 1.27 7.18
N MET A 35 9.86 1.90 6.79
CA MET A 35 9.01 1.35 5.73
C MET A 35 9.72 1.27 4.38
N ASP A 36 10.56 2.26 4.04
CA ASP A 36 11.25 2.29 2.74
C ASP A 36 12.24 1.12 2.60
N TYR A 37 12.91 0.77 3.70
CA TYR A 37 13.80 -0.39 3.72
C TYR A 37 13.03 -1.68 3.48
N ILE A 38 11.91 -1.87 4.18
CA ILE A 38 11.09 -3.07 4.03
C ILE A 38 10.48 -3.16 2.62
N MET A 39 10.02 -2.04 2.07
CA MET A 39 9.53 -1.93 0.70
C MET A 39 10.60 -2.33 -0.32
N ALA A 40 11.80 -1.75 -0.24
CA ALA A 40 12.89 -2.07 -1.15
C ALA A 40 13.38 -3.51 -0.96
N TRP A 41 13.46 -4.00 0.28
CA TRP A 41 13.86 -5.36 0.59
C TRP A 41 12.90 -6.38 -0.03
N ARG A 42 11.58 -6.17 0.08
CA ARG A 42 10.57 -7.05 -0.54
C ARG A 42 10.64 -7.03 -2.05
N LEU A 43 10.79 -5.85 -2.65
CA LEU A 43 10.95 -5.74 -4.10
C LEU A 43 12.16 -6.55 -4.58
N VAL A 44 13.33 -6.39 -3.94
CA VAL A 44 14.54 -7.14 -4.28
C VAL A 44 14.35 -8.64 -4.05
N GLN A 45 13.68 -9.06 -2.96
CA GLN A 45 13.37 -10.46 -2.72
C GLN A 45 12.51 -11.04 -3.86
N CYS A 46 11.43 -10.37 -4.26
CA CYS A 46 10.57 -10.84 -5.34
C CYS A 46 11.35 -10.99 -6.66
N LEU A 47 12.24 -10.04 -6.97
CA LEU A 47 13.10 -10.12 -8.15
C LEU A 47 14.09 -11.28 -8.07
N HIS A 48 14.68 -11.53 -6.89
CA HIS A 48 15.65 -12.60 -6.70
C HIS A 48 15.01 -14.00 -6.77
N GLU A 49 13.80 -14.14 -6.23
CA GLU A 49 13.07 -15.40 -6.14
C GLU A 49 12.13 -15.66 -7.34
N GLY A 50 11.98 -14.68 -8.24
CA GLY A 50 11.08 -14.79 -9.39
C GLY A 50 9.60 -14.71 -9.02
N LEU A 51 9.26 -14.01 -7.92
CA LEU A 51 7.89 -13.78 -7.47
C LEU A 51 7.30 -12.55 -8.14
N ALA A 52 5.96 -12.51 -8.24
CA ALA A 52 5.27 -11.28 -8.55
C ALA A 52 5.54 -10.21 -7.45
N PRO A 53 5.71 -8.93 -7.80
CA PRO A 53 5.78 -7.86 -6.81
C PRO A 53 4.49 -7.78 -5.98
N ASP A 54 4.61 -7.36 -4.72
CA ASP A 54 3.46 -7.18 -3.82
C ASP A 54 2.47 -6.10 -4.32
N ILE A 55 2.94 -5.16 -5.14
CA ILE A 55 2.15 -4.13 -5.84
C ILE A 55 2.56 -4.18 -7.30
N ASP A 56 1.65 -4.56 -8.19
CA ASP A 56 1.95 -4.71 -9.61
C ASP A 56 1.65 -3.44 -10.44
N VAL A 57 1.80 -3.56 -11.77
CA VAL A 57 1.57 -2.45 -12.70
C VAL A 57 0.11 -1.99 -12.73
N TYR A 58 -0.84 -2.90 -12.52
CA TYR A 58 -2.27 -2.61 -12.54
C TYR A 58 -2.69 -1.91 -11.25
N ASP A 59 -2.18 -2.36 -10.10
CA ASP A 59 -2.36 -1.66 -8.82
C ASP A 59 -1.81 -0.25 -8.89
N SER A 60 -0.58 -0.11 -9.39
CA SER A 60 0.09 1.18 -9.55
C SER A 60 -0.69 2.14 -10.45
N ALA A 61 -1.24 1.65 -11.57
CA ALA A 61 -2.09 2.43 -12.46
C ALA A 61 -3.42 2.82 -11.81
N ALA A 62 -4.07 1.89 -11.10
CA ALA A 62 -5.31 2.14 -10.38
C ALA A 62 -5.14 3.17 -9.26
N TRP A 63 -4.03 3.13 -8.52
CA TRP A 63 -3.73 4.08 -7.44
C TRP A 63 -3.24 5.43 -7.94
N SER A 64 -2.71 5.51 -9.17
CA SER A 64 -2.33 6.77 -9.81
C SER A 64 -3.50 7.46 -10.52
N ALA A 65 -4.52 6.70 -10.94
CA ALA A 65 -5.71 7.22 -11.62
C ALA A 65 -6.49 8.32 -10.87
N PRO A 66 -6.57 8.37 -9.51
CA PRO A 66 -7.20 9.47 -8.81
C PRO A 66 -6.60 10.83 -9.16
N PHE A 67 -5.32 10.92 -9.53
CA PHE A 67 -4.68 12.19 -9.88
C PHE A 67 -5.42 12.89 -11.03
N PRO A 68 -5.46 12.36 -12.27
CA PRO A 68 -6.19 13.00 -13.36
C PRO A 68 -7.72 12.94 -13.19
N LEU A 69 -8.26 11.88 -12.57
CA LEU A 69 -9.71 11.75 -12.40
C LEU A 69 -10.27 12.78 -11.42
N SER A 70 -9.52 13.12 -10.37
CA SER A 70 -9.95 14.14 -9.40
C SER A 70 -9.98 15.53 -10.01
N GLU A 71 -9.01 15.89 -10.86
CA GLU A 71 -9.01 17.15 -11.61
C GLU A 71 -10.27 17.26 -12.49
N ILE A 72 -10.62 16.19 -13.21
CA ILE A 72 -11.84 16.15 -14.04
C ILE A 72 -13.10 16.22 -13.17
N SER A 73 -13.11 15.54 -12.02
CA SER A 73 -14.24 15.56 -11.09
C SER A 73 -14.52 16.98 -10.59
N VAL A 74 -13.50 17.67 -10.09
CA VAL A 74 -13.59 19.04 -9.59
C VAL A 74 -14.08 19.99 -10.70
N ALA A 75 -13.52 19.87 -11.91
CA ALA A 75 -13.94 20.66 -13.06
C ALA A 75 -15.43 20.45 -13.45
N LYS A 76 -16.02 19.31 -13.07
CA LYS A 76 -17.42 18.95 -13.30
C LYS A 76 -18.31 19.15 -12.07
N GLY A 77 -17.91 20.01 -11.14
CA GLY A 77 -18.69 20.28 -9.93
C GLY A 77 -18.69 19.10 -8.96
N SER A 78 -17.54 18.46 -8.79
CA SER A 78 -17.35 17.29 -7.92
C SER A 78 -18.19 16.07 -8.35
N ALA A 79 -18.41 15.93 -9.66
CA ALA A 79 -19.15 14.80 -10.20
C ALA A 79 -18.36 13.48 -10.04
N PRO A 80 -19.02 12.34 -9.76
CA PRO A 80 -18.36 11.04 -9.71
C PRO A 80 -17.67 10.69 -11.04
N MET A 81 -16.46 10.12 -10.95
CA MET A 81 -15.67 9.68 -12.10
C MET A 81 -15.53 8.16 -12.11
N LYS A 82 -15.73 7.55 -13.28
CA LYS A 82 -15.50 6.11 -13.46
C LYS A 82 -14.01 5.83 -13.58
N PHE A 83 -13.52 4.86 -12.82
CA PHE A 83 -12.16 4.36 -12.93
C PHE A 83 -12.03 3.44 -14.15
N PRO A 84 -10.94 3.54 -14.94
CA PRO A 84 -10.62 2.54 -15.94
C PRO A 84 -10.33 1.19 -15.27
N ASP A 85 -10.82 0.11 -15.88
CA ASP A 85 -10.40 -1.24 -15.51
C ASP A 85 -9.09 -1.59 -16.25
N PHE A 86 -7.96 -1.33 -15.59
CA PHE A 86 -6.63 -1.60 -16.14
C PHE A 86 -6.35 -3.10 -16.31
N THR A 87 -7.07 -3.97 -15.59
CA THR A 87 -6.90 -5.43 -15.68
C THR A 87 -7.73 -6.06 -16.80
N ARG A 88 -8.66 -5.31 -17.40
CA ARG A 88 -9.61 -5.79 -18.43
C ARG A 88 -10.45 -6.98 -17.93
N GLY A 89 -11.02 -6.84 -16.73
CA GLY A 89 -11.85 -7.84 -16.08
C GLY A 89 -11.09 -8.97 -15.39
N ASN A 90 -9.75 -9.01 -15.50
CA ASN A 90 -8.95 -10.08 -14.88
C ASN A 90 -8.89 -9.99 -13.35
N TRP A 91 -9.25 -8.85 -12.75
CA TRP A 91 -9.34 -8.70 -11.29
C TRP A 91 -10.40 -9.61 -10.63
N GLN A 92 -11.33 -10.18 -11.41
CA GLN A 92 -12.40 -11.05 -10.89
C GLN A 92 -12.01 -12.53 -10.79
N LYS A 93 -10.83 -12.89 -11.28
CA LYS A 93 -10.33 -14.27 -11.25
C LYS A 93 -9.74 -14.59 -9.89
#